data_AF-A0A8W8JLY6-F1
#
_entry.id   AF-A0A8W8JLY6-F1
#
_cell.length_a   1.000
_cell.length_b   1.000
_cell.length_c   1.000
_cell.angle_alpha   90.00
_cell.angle_beta   90.00
_cell.angle_gamma   90.00
#
_symmetry.space_group_name_H-M   'P 1'
#
loop_
_entity.id
_entity.type
_entity.pdbx_description
1 polymer ?
#
loop_
_entity_poly.entity_id
_entity_poly.type
_entity_poly.pdbx_seq_one_letter_code
_entity_poly.pdbx_strand_id
1 'polypeptide(L)'
;MNDNRHKRFTEIDICYETNNTLGFVSQCPKNDSLFQERSRRKNCKTLPQCTGEPLVYHCVRFREELVEVCTPRGLITGFCCALFDEGVGRVVEDYFNPCSDCPFVYQSDDVSKYSKCVGKKKDTSTPGRYKKYTAIADEKHSFETKEKTYNKKGNLEKVILSVFHLQHLFYWFSSSGSQSDIENMLRNVPHHPQKTGFNMTII
;
A
#
# COMPACT_ATOMS: atom_id res chain seq x y z
N MET A 1 3.21 -35.29 -2.05
CA MET A 1 2.02 -34.54 -2.54
C MET A 1 2.11 -33.14 -1.99
N ASN A 2 2.62 -32.18 -2.77
CA ASN A 2 2.60 -30.75 -2.43
C ASN A 2 1.48 -30.11 -3.26
N ASP A 3 0.26 -30.19 -2.74
CA ASP A 3 -0.86 -29.41 -3.26
C ASP A 3 -0.80 -28.03 -2.59
N ASN A 4 -0.01 -27.13 -3.16
CA ASN A 4 -0.04 -25.71 -2.80
C ASN A 4 -1.34 -25.11 -3.33
N ARG A 5 -2.45 -25.39 -2.65
CA ARG A 5 -3.72 -24.68 -2.88
C ARG A 5 -3.56 -23.26 -2.39
N HIS A 6 -3.09 -22.39 -3.29
CA HIS A 6 -3.26 -20.96 -3.12
C HIS A 6 -4.75 -20.68 -2.92
N LYS A 7 -5.08 -19.93 -1.88
CA LYS A 7 -6.44 -19.51 -1.58
C LYS A 7 -7.00 -18.78 -2.80
N ARG A 8 -8.09 -19.30 -3.37
CA ARG A 8 -8.75 -18.70 -4.54
C ARG A 8 -9.79 -17.71 -4.06
N PHE A 9 -9.54 -16.43 -4.28
CA PHE A 9 -10.51 -15.36 -4.04
C PHE A 9 -11.50 -15.27 -5.20
N THR A 10 -12.75 -15.02 -4.87
CA THR A 10 -13.86 -14.74 -5.80
C THR A 10 -14.17 -13.24 -5.80
N GLU A 11 -15.01 -12.77 -6.72
CA GLU A 11 -15.41 -11.35 -6.77
C GLU A 11 -16.00 -10.83 -5.45
N ILE A 12 -16.71 -11.69 -4.71
CA ILE A 12 -17.33 -11.39 -3.41
C ILE A 12 -16.26 -11.16 -2.33
N ASP A 13 -15.11 -11.81 -2.47
CA ASP A 13 -14.01 -11.67 -1.53
C ASP A 13 -13.20 -10.39 -1.76
N ILE A 14 -13.30 -9.73 -2.91
CA ILE A 14 -12.44 -8.59 -3.23
C ILE A 14 -12.92 -7.34 -2.48
N CYS A 15 -11.99 -6.62 -1.85
CA CYS A 15 -12.25 -5.47 -0.98
C CYS A 15 -11.40 -4.25 -1.34
N TYR A 16 -11.48 -3.72 -2.56
CA TYR A 16 -10.59 -2.64 -3.01
C TYR A 16 -10.65 -1.37 -2.14
N GLU A 17 -11.76 -1.12 -1.46
CA GLU A 17 -11.95 0.03 -0.57
C GLU A 17 -10.95 0.04 0.60
N THR A 18 -10.44 -1.12 1.00
CA THR A 18 -9.46 -1.25 2.09
C THR A 18 -8.12 -0.59 1.73
N ASN A 19 -7.79 -0.49 0.44
CA ASN A 19 -6.59 0.19 -0.06
C ASN A 19 -6.54 1.66 0.39
N ASN A 20 -7.70 2.32 0.49
CA ASN A 20 -7.80 3.71 0.95
C ASN A 20 -7.45 3.89 2.43
N THR A 21 -7.32 2.80 3.17
CA THR A 21 -7.03 2.81 4.61
C THR A 21 -5.55 2.57 4.92
N LEU A 22 -4.71 2.40 3.90
CA LEU A 22 -3.28 2.19 4.04
C LEU A 22 -2.61 3.38 4.76
N GLY A 23 -1.91 3.09 5.85
CA GLY A 23 -1.02 4.03 6.53
C GLY A 23 0.35 3.44 6.67
N PHE A 24 1.34 4.00 5.99
CA PHE A 24 2.74 3.56 6.08
C PHE A 24 3.32 3.87 7.46
N VAL A 25 4.04 2.89 8.02
CA VAL A 25 4.58 2.97 9.37
C VAL A 25 5.98 2.40 9.43
N SER A 26 6.81 2.96 10.30
CA SER A 26 8.19 2.50 10.47
C SER A 26 8.31 1.19 11.26
N GLN A 27 7.28 0.84 12.04
CA GLN A 27 7.22 -0.37 12.85
C GLN A 27 5.77 -0.74 13.18
N CYS A 28 5.52 -2.04 13.35
CA CYS A 28 4.29 -2.55 13.93
C CYS A 28 4.28 -2.50 15.46
N PRO A 29 3.09 -2.53 16.11
CA PRO A 29 2.99 -2.63 17.56
C PRO A 29 3.76 -3.85 18.08
N LYS A 30 4.54 -3.67 19.15
CA LYS A 30 5.41 -4.73 19.72
C LYS A 30 4.76 -5.53 20.85
N ASN A 31 3.61 -5.07 21.34
CA ASN A 31 2.87 -5.68 22.44
C ASN A 31 1.38 -5.36 22.31
N ASP A 32 0.57 -6.08 23.07
CA ASP A 32 -0.90 -5.99 23.01
C ASP A 32 -1.43 -4.61 23.39
N SER A 33 -0.78 -3.90 24.32
CA SER A 33 -1.20 -2.55 24.72
C SER A 33 -1.06 -1.55 23.58
N LEU A 34 0.10 -1.52 22.92
CA LEU A 34 0.31 -0.68 21.74
C LEU A 34 -0.56 -1.12 20.56
N PHE A 35 -0.83 -2.41 20.43
CA PHE A 35 -1.73 -2.93 19.40
C PHE A 35 -3.15 -2.39 19.60
N GLN A 36 -3.68 -2.50 20.83
CA GLN A 36 -5.01 -1.98 21.17
C GLN A 36 -5.10 -0.46 21.01
N GLU A 37 -4.07 0.27 21.43
CA GLU A 37 -4.00 1.73 21.26
C GLU A 37 -4.08 2.12 19.78
N ARG A 38 -3.24 1.52 18.95
CA ARG A 38 -3.17 1.82 17.51
C ARG A 38 -4.42 1.36 16.76
N SER A 39 -4.97 0.21 17.14
CA SER A 39 -6.26 -0.28 16.65
C SER A 39 -7.40 0.68 16.97
N ARG A 40 -7.49 1.17 18.22
CA ARG A 40 -8.49 2.16 18.62
C ARG A 40 -8.33 3.47 17.86
N ARG A 41 -7.09 3.94 17.67
CA ARG A 41 -6.80 5.18 16.93
C ARG A 41 -7.17 5.07 15.44
N LYS A 42 -6.88 3.93 14.81
CA LYS A 42 -7.24 3.69 13.40
C LYS A 42 -8.75 3.48 13.21
N ASN A 43 -9.43 2.99 14.24
CA ASN A 43 -10.89 2.92 14.35
C ASN A 43 -11.59 2.22 13.18
N CYS A 44 -11.05 1.08 12.73
CA CYS A 44 -11.57 0.35 11.57
C CYS A 44 -13.05 -0.03 11.67
N LYS A 45 -13.60 -0.13 12.88
CA LYS A 45 -15.01 -0.47 13.13
C LYS A 45 -16.01 0.57 12.63
N THR A 46 -15.59 1.82 12.40
CA THR A 46 -16.47 2.87 11.86
C THR A 46 -16.48 2.93 10.33
N LEU A 47 -15.62 2.15 9.68
CA LEU A 47 -15.54 2.10 8.23
C LEU A 47 -16.61 1.17 7.65
N PRO A 48 -17.04 1.39 6.39
CA PRO A 48 -17.93 0.46 5.71
C PRO A 48 -17.38 -0.96 5.70
N GLN A 49 -18.28 -1.93 5.84
CA GLN A 49 -17.95 -3.35 5.75
C GLN A 49 -17.57 -3.72 4.31
N CYS A 50 -16.68 -4.69 4.14
CA CYS A 50 -16.45 -5.30 2.84
C CYS A 50 -17.37 -6.49 2.67
N THR A 51 -18.36 -6.38 1.78
CA THR A 51 -19.30 -7.48 1.48
C THR A 51 -19.95 -8.09 2.74
N GLY A 52 -20.26 -7.24 3.73
CA GLY A 52 -20.84 -7.67 5.01
C GLY A 52 -19.81 -8.09 6.08
N GLU A 53 -18.52 -8.15 5.75
CA GLU A 53 -17.46 -8.44 6.71
C GLU A 53 -16.96 -7.16 7.41
N PRO A 54 -16.88 -7.16 8.76
CA PRO A 54 -16.35 -6.03 9.50
C PRO A 54 -14.83 -5.89 9.26
N LEU A 55 -14.39 -4.64 9.09
CA LEU A 55 -12.97 -4.34 8.98
C LEU A 55 -12.31 -4.32 10.36
N VAL A 56 -11.16 -4.97 10.47
CA VAL A 56 -10.33 -4.96 11.67
C VAL A 56 -8.97 -4.35 11.37
N TYR A 57 -8.28 -3.95 12.43
CA TYR A 57 -6.95 -3.37 12.34
C TYR A 57 -5.91 -4.45 12.06
N HIS A 58 -5.09 -4.23 11.05
CA HIS A 58 -3.90 -5.02 10.76
C HIS A 58 -2.66 -4.13 10.77
N CYS A 59 -1.54 -4.71 11.17
CA CYS A 59 -0.22 -4.18 10.87
C CYS A 59 0.63 -5.28 10.25
N VAL A 60 0.94 -5.14 8.97
CA VAL A 60 1.51 -6.20 8.13
C VAL A 60 2.51 -5.62 7.12
N ARG A 61 3.23 -6.49 6.43
CA ARG A 61 4.05 -6.09 5.30
C ARG A 61 3.19 -5.73 4.09
N PHE A 62 3.64 -4.73 3.35
CA PHE A 62 3.14 -4.37 2.05
C PHE A 62 4.33 -3.97 1.18
N ARG A 63 4.64 -4.80 0.18
CA ARG A 63 5.88 -4.70 -0.60
C ARG A 63 7.10 -4.76 0.36
N GLU A 64 7.98 -3.77 0.32
CA GLU A 64 9.15 -3.68 1.21
C GLU A 64 8.91 -2.82 2.46
N GLU A 65 7.67 -2.36 2.67
CA GLU A 65 7.29 -1.48 3.77
C GLU A 65 6.34 -2.16 4.76
N LEU A 66 6.12 -1.50 5.90
CA LEU A 66 5.07 -1.87 6.86
C LEU A 66 3.90 -0.90 6.75
N VAL A 67 2.69 -1.44 6.82
CA VAL A 67 1.47 -0.66 6.77
C VAL A 67 0.54 -1.05 7.89
N GLU A 68 -0.17 -0.06 8.41
CA GLU A 68 -1.43 -0.25 9.13
C GLU A 68 -2.58 -0.16 8.14
N VAL A 69 -3.49 -1.13 8.15
CA VAL A 69 -4.61 -1.20 7.20
C VAL A 69 -5.87 -1.73 7.89
N CYS A 70 -7.04 -1.31 7.43
CA CYS A 70 -8.33 -1.84 7.86
C CYS A 70 -8.86 -2.79 6.77
N THR A 71 -8.98 -4.07 7.09
CA THR A 71 -9.39 -5.11 6.13
C THR A 71 -10.15 -6.22 6.86
N PRO A 72 -10.95 -7.05 6.17
CA PRO A 72 -11.58 -8.20 6.80
C PRO A 72 -10.56 -9.15 7.41
N ARG A 73 -10.95 -9.78 8.53
CA ARG A 73 -10.16 -10.81 9.20
C ARG A 73 -10.25 -12.11 8.40
N GLY A 74 -9.13 -12.55 7.81
CA GLY A 74 -8.97 -13.88 7.22
C GLY A 74 -8.15 -14.84 8.10
N LEU A 75 -8.25 -16.13 7.79
CA LEU A 75 -7.32 -17.17 8.26
C LEU A 75 -6.11 -17.25 7.34
N ILE A 76 -4.92 -17.39 7.94
CA ILE A 76 -3.63 -17.61 7.29
C ILE A 76 -3.20 -19.05 7.57
N THR A 77 -2.73 -19.75 6.54
CA THR A 77 -2.35 -21.17 6.62
C THR A 77 -0.99 -21.49 6.00
N GLY A 78 -0.21 -22.39 6.63
CA GLY A 78 0.99 -22.96 6.01
C GLY A 78 2.34 -22.49 6.56
N PHE A 79 2.46 -22.21 7.86
CA PHE A 79 3.73 -21.81 8.52
C PHE A 79 4.44 -20.64 7.80
N CYS A 80 3.67 -19.68 7.33
CA CYS A 80 4.13 -18.54 6.55
C CYS A 80 3.75 -17.24 7.24
N CYS A 81 4.47 -16.17 6.91
CA CYS A 81 4.04 -14.82 7.22
C CYS A 81 2.81 -14.45 6.40
N ALA A 82 2.23 -13.28 6.69
CA ALA A 82 1.17 -12.72 5.86
C ALA A 82 1.52 -11.29 5.43
N LEU A 83 1.02 -10.90 4.26
CA LEU A 83 1.18 -9.57 3.69
C LEU A 83 -0.18 -9.00 3.28
N PHE A 84 -0.26 -7.69 3.13
CA PHE A 84 -1.40 -7.06 2.49
C PHE A 84 -1.26 -7.14 0.97
N ASP A 85 -2.27 -7.70 0.31
CA ASP A 85 -2.39 -7.75 -1.14
C ASP A 85 -3.44 -6.73 -1.59
N GLU A 86 -2.99 -5.68 -2.26
CA GLU A 86 -3.83 -4.59 -2.78
C GLU A 86 -4.73 -5.04 -3.94
N GLY A 87 -4.37 -6.12 -4.63
CA GLY A 87 -5.14 -6.70 -5.74
C GLY A 87 -6.42 -7.40 -5.29
N VAL A 88 -6.49 -7.79 -4.02
CA VAL A 88 -7.71 -8.33 -3.39
C VAL A 88 -8.19 -7.48 -2.22
N GLY A 89 -7.38 -6.53 -1.75
CA GLY A 89 -7.67 -5.69 -0.58
C GLY A 89 -7.73 -6.49 0.72
N ARG A 90 -6.89 -7.54 0.85
CA ARG A 90 -6.88 -8.45 2.01
C ARG A 90 -5.48 -8.77 2.51
N VAL A 91 -5.39 -9.23 3.76
CA VAL A 91 -4.19 -9.90 4.26
C VAL A 91 -4.21 -11.37 3.82
N VAL A 92 -3.16 -11.80 3.13
CA VAL A 92 -3.02 -13.13 2.51
C VAL A 92 -1.70 -13.77 2.91
N GLU A 93 -1.62 -15.10 2.72
CA GLU A 93 -0.40 -15.87 2.92
C GLU A 93 0.77 -15.35 2.08
N ASP A 94 1.93 -15.16 2.71
CA ASP A 94 3.20 -14.88 2.07
C ASP A 94 4.07 -16.13 2.07
N TYR A 95 3.81 -17.04 1.13
CA TYR A 95 4.53 -18.32 1.02
C TYR A 95 6.03 -18.17 0.72
N PHE A 96 6.50 -16.97 0.36
CA PHE A 96 7.93 -16.69 0.17
C PHE A 96 8.65 -16.32 1.47
N ASN A 97 7.91 -15.97 2.52
CA ASN A 97 8.45 -15.62 3.83
C ASN A 97 8.01 -16.68 4.86
N PRO A 98 8.77 -17.79 4.99
CA PRO A 98 8.47 -18.83 5.96
C PRO A 98 8.59 -18.31 7.39
N CYS A 99 7.77 -18.86 8.27
CA CYS A 99 7.64 -18.41 9.63
C CYS A 99 7.74 -19.61 10.58
N SER A 100 8.83 -19.64 11.34
CA SER A 100 9.14 -20.74 12.28
C SER A 100 8.39 -20.65 13.61
N ASP A 101 7.92 -19.45 13.97
CA ASP A 101 7.40 -19.15 15.31
C ASP A 101 5.87 -18.95 15.31
N CYS A 102 5.22 -19.07 14.14
CA CYS A 102 3.76 -19.03 14.01
C CYS A 102 3.18 -20.45 13.93
N PRO A 103 1.93 -20.64 14.38
CA PRO A 103 1.22 -21.90 14.22
C PRO A 103 0.86 -22.14 12.74
N PHE A 104 0.46 -23.38 12.42
CA PHE A 104 0.04 -23.74 11.07
C PHE A 104 -1.16 -22.90 10.57
N VAL A 105 -2.08 -22.54 11.48
CA VAL A 105 -3.24 -21.68 11.22
C VAL A 105 -3.29 -20.57 12.26
N TYR A 106 -3.49 -19.32 11.82
CA TYR A 106 -3.71 -18.17 12.69
C TYR A 106 -4.59 -17.10 12.04
N GLN A 107 -5.07 -16.14 12.85
CA GLN A 107 -5.86 -15.00 12.36
C GLN A 107 -4.94 -13.94 11.75
N SER A 108 -5.33 -13.38 10.62
CA SER A 108 -4.54 -12.37 9.91
C SER A 108 -4.26 -11.08 10.70
N ASP A 109 -5.02 -10.75 11.75
CA ASP A 109 -4.74 -9.60 12.64
C ASP A 109 -3.70 -9.92 13.72
N ASP A 110 -3.33 -11.19 13.87
CA ASP A 110 -2.29 -11.66 14.78
C ASP A 110 -0.87 -11.59 14.19
N VAL A 111 -0.71 -11.24 12.91
CA VAL A 111 0.59 -11.20 12.21
C VAL A 111 1.64 -10.39 12.98
N SER A 112 1.21 -9.29 13.61
CA SER A 112 2.09 -8.41 14.40
C SER A 112 2.72 -9.08 15.62
N LYS A 113 2.15 -10.19 16.11
CA LYS A 113 2.73 -11.01 17.19
C LYS A 113 3.99 -11.75 16.74
N TYR A 114 4.14 -12.01 15.44
CA TYR A 114 5.29 -12.70 14.87
C TYR A 114 6.33 -11.69 14.39
N SER A 115 7.25 -11.34 15.29
CA SER A 115 8.26 -10.29 15.05
C SER A 115 9.11 -10.51 13.79
N LYS A 116 9.34 -11.76 13.37
CA LYS A 116 10.03 -12.09 12.10
C LYS A 116 9.25 -11.64 10.86
N CYS A 117 7.92 -11.65 10.91
CA CYS A 117 7.05 -11.26 9.80
C CYS A 117 6.92 -9.74 9.67
N VAL A 118 6.93 -9.02 10.78
CA VAL A 118 6.82 -7.53 10.80
C VAL A 118 8.13 -6.82 11.13
N GLY A 119 9.25 -7.55 11.10
CA GLY A 119 10.58 -7.01 11.29
C GLY A 119 11.10 -6.36 10.01
N LYS A 120 11.87 -5.27 10.16
CA LYS A 120 12.63 -4.70 9.04
C LYS A 120 13.59 -5.76 8.52
N LYS A 121 13.65 -5.96 7.20
CA LYS A 121 14.81 -6.64 6.60
C LYS A 121 16.02 -5.80 7.00
N LYS A 122 16.98 -6.39 7.71
CA LYS A 122 18.28 -5.72 7.87
C LYS A 122 18.80 -5.56 6.45
N ASP A 123 19.11 -4.34 6.05
CA ASP A 123 19.85 -4.13 4.82
C ASP A 123 21.11 -4.97 4.94
N THR A 124 21.15 -6.09 4.24
CA THR A 124 22.40 -6.75 3.92
C THR A 124 23.05 -5.90 2.83
N SER A 125 23.43 -4.67 3.18
CA SER A 125 24.57 -4.02 2.56
C SER A 125 25.78 -4.85 2.98
N THR A 126 25.96 -6.00 2.32
CA THR A 126 27.20 -6.73 2.38
C THR A 126 28.24 -5.77 1.78
N PRO A 127 29.24 -5.27 2.53
CA PRO A 127 30.33 -4.53 1.91
C PRO A 127 30.96 -5.48 0.90
N GLY A 128 31.07 -5.03 -0.35
CA GLY A 128 31.38 -5.86 -1.50
C GLY A 128 32.47 -6.90 -1.23
N ARG A 129 32.11 -8.17 -1.39
CA ARG A 129 33.07 -9.22 -1.70
C ARG A 129 32.86 -9.63 -3.15
N TYR A 130 32.98 -8.65 -4.05
CA TYR A 130 33.31 -8.98 -5.44
C TYR A 130 34.66 -9.70 -5.37
N LYS A 131 34.65 -11.00 -5.64
CA LYS A 131 35.88 -11.79 -5.78
C LYS A 131 36.67 -11.18 -6.94
N LYS A 132 37.69 -10.41 -6.60
CA LYS A 132 38.74 -9.94 -7.51
C LYS A 132 39.56 -11.14 -7.97
N TYR A 133 39.21 -11.71 -9.11
CA TYR A 133 40.12 -12.46 -9.98
C TYR A 133 39.68 -12.28 -11.44
N THR A 134 40.16 -11.21 -12.07
CA THR A 134 40.46 -11.24 -13.50
C THR A 134 41.93 -10.84 -13.63
N ALA A 135 42.75 -11.84 -13.95
CA ALA A 135 44.08 -11.63 -14.44
C ALA A 135 44.00 -11.66 -15.98
N ILE A 136 44.55 -10.59 -16.58
CA ILE A 136 45.09 -10.50 -17.95
C ILE A 136 44.05 -10.42 -19.08
N ALA A 137 43.76 -9.19 -19.52
CA ALA A 137 43.92 -8.79 -20.91
C ALA A 137 43.99 -7.25 -20.97
N ASP A 138 45.13 -6.74 -21.37
CA ASP A 138 45.33 -5.36 -21.81
C ASP A 138 44.45 -5.10 -23.04
N GLU A 139 43.59 -4.08 -23.01
CA GLU A 139 43.61 -2.98 -23.99
C GLU A 139 42.50 -1.97 -23.72
N LYS A 140 42.94 -0.75 -23.37
CA LYS A 140 42.42 0.57 -23.72
C LYS A 140 40.95 0.64 -24.17
N HIS A 141 40.09 1.21 -23.33
CA HIS A 141 39.23 2.30 -23.78
C HIS A 141 38.92 3.28 -22.65
N SER A 142 39.43 4.50 -22.83
CA SER A 142 39.16 5.67 -22.00
C SER A 142 37.71 6.11 -22.18
N PHE A 143 36.93 6.17 -21.10
CA PHE A 143 35.84 7.13 -21.04
C PHE A 143 35.77 7.75 -19.64
N GLU A 144 36.02 9.05 -19.66
CA GLU A 144 36.18 9.95 -18.53
C GLU A 144 34.79 10.40 -18.05
N THR A 145 34.32 9.87 -16.92
CA THR A 145 33.10 10.39 -16.28
C THR A 145 33.49 11.27 -15.10
N LYS A 146 33.45 12.59 -15.32
CA LYS A 146 33.77 13.62 -14.33
C LYS A 146 32.76 13.62 -13.18
N GLU A 147 33.28 13.58 -11.96
CA GLU A 147 32.58 13.83 -10.70
C GLU A 147 31.91 15.20 -10.67
N LYS A 148 30.73 15.29 -10.03
CA LYS A 148 30.35 16.49 -9.27
C LYS A 148 29.77 16.08 -7.92
N THR A 149 30.66 16.08 -6.95
CA THR A 149 30.42 16.00 -5.51
C THR A 149 29.86 17.34 -5.03
N TYR A 150 28.61 17.38 -4.56
CA TYR A 150 28.04 18.56 -3.93
C TYR A 150 28.33 18.52 -2.43
N ASN A 151 29.27 19.34 -1.96
CA ASN A 151 29.61 19.46 -0.55
C ASN A 151 29.03 20.75 0.03
N LYS A 152 28.31 20.60 1.14
CA LYS A 152 27.51 21.60 1.86
C LYS A 152 28.40 22.27 2.90
N LYS A 153 28.72 23.56 2.75
CA LYS A 153 29.16 24.43 3.85
C LYS A 153 28.88 25.88 3.48
N GLY A 154 28.09 26.55 4.32
CA GLY A 154 27.57 27.89 4.07
C GLY A 154 28.62 28.99 4.21
N ASN A 155 28.32 30.14 3.64
CA ASN A 155 28.54 31.40 4.33
C ASN A 155 27.58 32.47 3.80
N LEU A 156 27.12 33.30 4.73
CA LEU A 156 26.17 34.39 4.60
C LEU A 156 26.95 35.69 4.38
N GLU A 157 26.32 36.63 3.66
CA GLU A 157 26.64 38.07 3.51
C GLU A 157 27.32 38.56 2.20
N LYS A 158 26.45 39.21 1.40
CA LYS A 158 26.51 40.57 0.84
C LYS A 158 27.68 40.95 -0.09
N VAL A 159 27.32 41.37 -1.33
CA VAL A 159 27.61 42.66 -2.03
C VAL A 159 26.93 42.53 -3.42
N ILE A 160 25.71 43.07 -3.65
CA ILE A 160 25.33 44.45 -4.06
C ILE A 160 25.50 44.75 -5.57
N LEU A 161 24.34 45.08 -6.20
CA LEU A 161 24.08 45.91 -7.42
C LEU A 161 24.60 45.38 -8.77
N SER A 162 23.97 45.55 -9.94
CA SER A 162 22.73 46.16 -10.46
C SER A 162 22.74 45.78 -11.97
N VAL A 163 21.63 45.63 -12.71
CA VAL A 163 20.99 46.66 -13.54
C VAL A 163 19.70 46.06 -14.15
N PHE A 164 18.70 46.94 -14.24
CA PHE A 164 17.30 46.78 -14.63
C PHE A 164 17.02 46.60 -16.15
N HIS A 165 15.73 46.31 -16.45
CA HIS A 165 14.96 46.42 -17.73
C HIS A 165 14.96 45.15 -18.63
N LEU A 166 13.84 44.53 -19.02
CA LEU A 166 12.51 45.04 -19.37
C LEU A 166 11.35 44.14 -18.90
N GLN A 167 10.22 44.78 -18.69
CA GLN A 167 8.90 44.21 -18.38
C GLN A 167 7.97 44.49 -19.60
N HIS A 168 6.99 43.60 -19.79
CA HIS A 168 5.75 43.73 -20.59
C HIS A 168 5.67 43.34 -22.09
N LEU A 169 4.50 42.73 -22.39
CA LEU A 169 3.86 42.31 -23.66
C LEU A 169 4.14 40.82 -24.02
N PHE A 170 3.21 39.86 -24.03
CA PHE A 170 1.79 39.75 -24.43
C PHE A 170 1.16 38.61 -23.56
N TYR A 171 -0.02 38.61 -22.93
CA TYR A 171 -1.39 38.99 -23.32
C TYR A 171 -1.76 38.61 -24.76
N TRP A 172 -2.17 37.34 -24.97
CA TRP A 172 -3.22 36.91 -25.90
C TRP A 172 -3.29 35.37 -25.95
N PHE A 173 -4.27 34.77 -25.28
CA PHE A 173 -5.13 33.72 -25.85
C PHE A 173 -6.21 33.40 -24.81
N SER A 174 -7.30 34.15 -24.86
CA SER A 174 -8.60 33.71 -24.36
C SER A 174 -9.55 33.59 -25.53
N SER A 175 -10.39 32.57 -25.43
CA SER A 175 -11.65 32.36 -26.14
C SER A 175 -11.56 31.62 -27.47
N SER A 176 -12.03 30.36 -27.50
CA SER A 176 -13.42 30.09 -27.90
C SER A 176 -13.74 28.58 -27.98
N GLY A 177 -14.91 28.19 -27.40
CA GLY A 177 -15.69 27.00 -27.77
C GLY A 177 -15.38 25.72 -26.97
N SER A 178 -16.32 24.95 -26.44
CA SER A 178 -17.79 24.98 -26.50
C SER A 178 -18.35 24.18 -25.32
N GLN A 179 -19.39 24.73 -24.71
CA GLN A 179 -20.19 24.10 -23.67
C GLN A 179 -21.47 23.59 -24.32
N SER A 180 -21.49 22.32 -24.68
CA SER A 180 -22.71 21.52 -24.89
C SER A 180 -22.32 20.04 -25.03
N ASP A 181 -23.19 19.17 -24.54
CA ASP A 181 -23.26 17.74 -24.86
C ASP A 181 -22.29 16.83 -24.08
N ILE A 182 -22.67 16.48 -22.84
CA ILE A 182 -22.87 15.09 -22.35
C ILE A 182 -23.67 15.23 -21.04
N GLU A 183 -24.94 15.65 -21.18
CA GLU A 183 -25.94 15.59 -20.11
C GLU A 183 -27.10 14.68 -20.55
N ASN A 184 -26.76 13.46 -21.02
CA ASN A 184 -27.77 12.55 -21.59
C ASN A 184 -27.44 11.05 -21.44
N MET A 185 -27.15 10.60 -20.21
CA MET A 185 -27.19 9.16 -19.85
C MET A 185 -28.01 8.84 -18.59
N LEU A 186 -28.87 9.77 -18.12
CA LEU A 186 -29.75 9.58 -16.96
C LEU A 186 -31.25 9.58 -17.32
N ARG A 187 -31.66 8.92 -18.41
CA ARG A 187 -33.07 8.63 -18.67
C ARG A 187 -33.20 7.31 -19.40
N ASN A 188 -33.51 6.25 -18.66
CA ASN A 188 -34.37 5.12 -19.05
C ASN A 188 -34.27 4.00 -18.00
N VAL A 189 -34.95 4.15 -16.86
CA VAL A 189 -35.35 3.01 -16.03
C VAL A 189 -36.87 3.08 -15.84
N PRO A 190 -37.64 2.11 -16.36
CA PRO A 190 -39.08 2.07 -16.21
C PRO A 190 -39.50 1.81 -14.74
N HIS A 191 -40.33 2.70 -14.21
CA HIS A 191 -41.18 2.44 -13.05
C HIS A 191 -42.30 1.45 -13.43
N HIS A 192 -42.42 0.35 -12.70
CA HIS A 192 -43.66 -0.43 -12.55
C HIS A 192 -43.82 -0.79 -11.05
N PRO A 193 -45.02 -1.17 -10.58
CA PRO A 193 -45.71 -0.48 -9.52
C PRO A 193 -45.83 -1.37 -8.29
N GLN A 194 -46.17 -0.72 -7.19
CA GLN A 194 -46.56 -1.34 -5.94
C GLN A 194 -47.70 -2.35 -6.14
N LYS A 195 -47.56 -3.53 -5.53
CA LYS A 195 -48.68 -4.42 -5.22
C LYS A 195 -48.59 -4.85 -3.75
N THR A 196 -49.50 -4.25 -2.97
CA THR A 196 -50.47 -4.87 -2.06
C THR A 196 -50.03 -6.04 -1.18
N GLY A 197 -50.27 -5.87 0.12
CA GLY A 197 -49.90 -6.79 1.18
C GLY A 197 -50.75 -8.05 1.31
N PHE A 198 -50.32 -8.86 2.28
CA PHE A 198 -51.09 -9.96 2.86
C PHE A 198 -50.79 -10.01 4.35
N ASN A 199 -51.85 -9.83 5.14
CA ASN A 199 -51.96 -10.29 6.52
C ASN A 199 -51.95 -11.82 6.50
N MET A 200 -51.21 -12.44 7.42
CA MET A 200 -51.43 -13.84 7.78
C MET A 200 -51.38 -13.98 9.30
N THR A 201 -52.58 -14.04 9.88
CA THR A 201 -52.86 -14.60 11.20
C THR A 201 -52.92 -16.12 11.05
N ILE A 202 -52.19 -16.87 11.87
CA ILE A 202 -52.49 -18.29 12.12
C ILE A 202 -52.52 -18.50 13.63
N ILE A 203 -53.75 -18.80 14.08
CA ILE A 203 -54.24 -19.63 15.19
C ILE A 203 -53.21 -20.10 16.23
#